data_AF-A0AAV9KTM7-F1
#
_entry.id   AF-A0AAV9KTM7-F1
#
_cell.length_a   1.000
_cell.length_b   1.000
_cell.length_c   1.000
_cell.angle_alpha   90.00
_cell.angle_beta   90.00
_cell.angle_gamma   90.00
#
_symmetry.space_group_name_H-M   'P 1'
#
loop_
_entity.id
_entity.type
_entity.pdbx_description
1 polymer ?
#
loop_
_entity_poly.entity_id
_entity_poly.type
_entity_poly.pdbx_seq_one_letter_code
_entity_poly.pdbx_strand_id
1 'polypeptide(L)' 'MEDYVTLLSKPQFYITHNHWTYPMRTLKWDPLFDPEEETSIAIAWISFPSLPPNFFGKEAIFSMAAAVGKPLQVGKL' A
#
# COMPACT_ATOMS: atom_id res chain seq x y z
N MET A 1 11.33 -3.23 -1.59
CA MET A 1 9.86 -3.35 -1.78
C MET A 1 9.15 -3.39 -0.43
N GLU A 2 9.69 -4.12 0.55
CA GLU A 2 9.17 -4.16 1.92
C GLU A 2 9.12 -2.78 2.61
N ASP A 3 10.16 -1.94 2.44
CA ASP A 3 10.15 -0.56 2.95
C ASP A 3 9.03 0.29 2.35
N TYR A 4 8.74 0.11 1.05
CA TYR A 4 7.69 0.82 0.33
C TYR A 4 6.30 0.43 0.86
N VAL A 5 6.07 -0.87 1.07
CA VAL A 5 4.83 -1.36 1.68
C VAL A 5 4.70 -0.88 3.12
N THR A 6 5.80 -0.89 3.89
CA THR A 6 5.82 -0.45 5.28
C THR A 6 5.49 1.04 5.42
N LEU A 7 6.06 1.88 4.56
CA LEU A 7 5.78 3.32 4.51
C LEU A 7 4.31 3.58 4.20
N LEU A 8 3.75 2.91 3.20
CA LEU A 8 2.37 3.15 2.78
C LEU A 8 1.31 2.43 3.62
N SER A 9 1.68 1.41 4.38
CA SER A 9 0.78 0.74 5.32
C SER A 9 0.50 1.59 6.57
N LYS A 10 1.35 2.60 6.84
CA LYS A 10 1.17 3.52 7.96
C LYS A 10 0.44 4.77 7.46
N PRO A 11 -0.79 5.04 7.94
CA PRO A 11 -1.59 6.14 7.43
C PRO A 11 -1.03 7.52 7.81
N GLN A 12 -0.29 7.60 8.93
CA GLN A 12 0.24 8.86 9.44
C GLN A 12 1.47 8.62 10.33
N PHE A 13 2.41 9.54 10.26
CA PHE A 13 3.59 9.65 11.11
C PHE A 13 3.58 11.01 11.80
N TYR A 14 4.45 11.17 12.80
CA TYR A 14 4.54 12.41 13.56
C TYR A 14 5.98 12.87 13.63
N ILE A 15 6.19 14.16 13.36
CA ILE A 15 7.48 14.81 13.57
C ILE A 15 7.35 15.75 14.76
N THR A 16 8.23 15.60 15.74
CA THR A 16 8.24 16.41 16.96
C THR A 16 9.32 17.46 16.87
N HIS A 17 8.98 18.73 17.09
CA HIS A 17 9.91 19.85 17.08
C HIS A 17 9.46 20.93 18.08
N ASN A 18 10.36 21.42 18.94
CA ASN A 18 10.08 22.45 19.95
C ASN A 18 8.80 22.20 20.79
N HIS A 19 8.62 20.98 21.28
CA HIS A 19 7.42 20.54 22.04
C HIS A 19 6.10 20.49 21.24
N TRP A 20 6.14 20.74 19.94
CA TRP A 20 5.01 20.55 19.04
C TRP A 20 5.13 19.24 18.27
N THR A 21 3.99 18.64 17.93
CA THR A 21 3.91 17.42 17.14
C THR A 21 3.12 17.70 15.88
N TYR A 22 3.75 17.48 14.73
CA TYR A 22 3.17 17.73 13.42
C TYR A 22 2.80 16.40 12.76
N PRO A 23 1.54 16.21 12.34
CA PRO A 23 1.15 15.04 11.59
C PRO A 23 1.74 15.10 10.18
N MET A 24 2.24 13.96 9.70
CA MET A 24 2.72 13.78 8.34
C MET A 24 2.09 12.55 7.72
N ARG A 25 1.82 12.62 6.42
CA ARG A 25 1.34 11.49 5.63
C ARG A 25 2.25 11.31 4.43
N THR A 26 2.64 10.06 4.16
CA THR A 26 3.34 9.71 2.92
C THR A 26 2.33 9.51 1.82
N LEU A 27 2.42 10.31 0.77
CA LEU A 27 1.61 10.19 -0.44
C LEU A 27 2.46 9.65 -1.59
N LYS A 28 1.81 8.94 -2.51
CA LYS A 28 2.49 8.47 -3.72
C LYS A 28 2.64 9.66 -4.67
N TRP A 29 3.87 9.94 -5.07
CA TRP A 29 4.15 10.96 -6.09
C TRP A 29 3.78 10.45 -7.49
N ASP A 30 3.20 11.34 -8.29
CA ASP A 30 3.02 11.20 -9.74
C ASP A 30 3.10 12.61 -10.41
N PRO A 31 3.23 12.71 -11.74
CA PRO A 31 3.38 14.01 -12.42
C PRO A 31 2.18 14.96 -12.29
N LEU A 32 1.02 14.46 -11.90
CA LEU A 32 -0.21 15.21 -11.67
C LEU A 32 -0.50 15.40 -10.18
N PHE A 33 0.47 15.09 -9.32
CA PHE A 33 0.31 15.17 -7.87
C PHE A 33 0.08 16.62 -7.42
N ASP A 34 -1.04 16.83 -6.75
CA ASP A 34 -1.39 18.07 -6.07
C ASP A 34 -1.47 17.81 -4.55
N PRO A 35 -0.67 18.52 -3.72
CA PRO A 35 -0.73 18.35 -2.26
C PRO A 35 -2.03 18.87 -1.61
N GLU A 36 -2.81 19.70 -2.31
CA GLU A 36 -4.10 20.21 -1.82
C GLU A 36 -5.27 19.29 -2.18
N GLU A 37 -5.07 18.33 -3.09
CA GLU A 37 -6.08 17.35 -3.50
C GLU A 37 -5.82 15.95 -2.91
N GLU A 38 -6.90 15.22 -2.62
CA GLU A 38 -6.79 13.83 -2.17
C GLU A 38 -6.40 12.94 -3.35
N THR A 39 -5.27 12.24 -3.24
CA THR A 39 -4.80 11.34 -4.30
C THR A 39 -5.82 10.22 -4.53
N SER A 40 -6.23 9.99 -5.78
CA SER A 40 -7.15 8.89 -6.15
C SER A 40 -6.53 7.48 -6.02
N ILE A 41 -5.30 7.38 -5.52
CA ILE A 41 -4.55 6.12 -5.41
C ILE A 41 -4.63 5.63 -3.97
N ALA A 42 -5.39 4.56 -3.76
CA ALA A 42 -5.47 3.86 -2.47
C ALA A 42 -4.75 2.50 -2.53
N ILE A 43 -4.21 2.08 -1.38
CA ILE A 43 -3.75 0.70 -1.18
C ILE A 43 -4.84 -0.07 -0.48
N ALA A 44 -5.21 -1.20 -1.07
CA ALA A 44 -6.19 -2.12 -0.52
C ALA A 44 -5.58 -3.51 -0.34
N TRP A 45 -5.95 -4.16 0.76
CA TRP A 45 -5.74 -5.59 0.94
C TRP A 45 -6.94 -6.32 0.33
N ILE A 46 -6.66 -7.24 -0.60
CA ILE A 46 -7.69 -8.12 -1.18
C ILE A 46 -7.42 -9.56 -0.73
N SER A 47 -8.49 -10.32 -0.48
CA SER A 47 -8.40 -11.70 -0.03
C SER A 47 -9.06 -12.63 -1.04
N PHE A 48 -8.42 -13.77 -1.28
CA PHE A 48 -8.94 -14.85 -2.11
C PHE A 48 -9.23 -16.08 -1.23
N PRO A 49 -10.34 -16.09 -0.47
CA PRO A 49 -10.59 -17.11 0.56
C PRO A 49 -10.75 -18.53 -0.03
N SER A 50 -11.08 -18.64 -1.31
CA SER A 50 -11.25 -19.90 -2.03
C SER A 50 -9.99 -20.38 -2.77
N LEU A 51 -8.87 -19.66 -2.69
CA LEU A 51 -7.59 -20.11 -3.26
C LEU A 51 -6.64 -20.51 -2.12
N PRO A 52 -6.43 -21.80 -1.86
CA PRO A 52 -5.52 -22.23 -0.82
C PRO A 52 -4.07 -21.91 -1.24
N PRO A 53 -3.26 -21.26 -0.37
CA PRO A 53 -1.91 -20.82 -0.72
C PRO A 53 -0.98 -21.94 -1.19
N ASN A 54 -1.25 -23.18 -0.76
CA ASN A 54 -0.43 -24.35 -1.09
C ASN A 54 -0.56 -24.80 -2.56
N PHE A 55 -1.65 -24.44 -3.25
CA PHE A 55 -1.90 -24.85 -4.64
C PHE A 55 -1.52 -23.80 -5.67
N PHE A 56 -1.32 -22.55 -5.25
CA PHE A 56 -1.08 -21.43 -6.15
C PHE A 56 0.24 -20.75 -5.82
N GLY A 57 1.17 -20.78 -6.79
CA GLY A 57 2.40 -19.99 -6.69
C GLY A 57 2.10 -18.49 -6.61
N LYS A 58 3.04 -17.73 -6.05
CA LYS A 58 2.96 -16.25 -5.92
C LYS A 58 2.58 -15.56 -7.25
N GLU A 59 3.10 -16.07 -8.36
CA GLU A 59 2.83 -15.62 -9.73
C GLU A 59 1.33 -15.67 -10.08
N ALA A 60 0.64 -16.75 -9.74
CA ALA A 60 -0.78 -16.92 -10.03
C ALA A 60 -1.65 -15.93 -9.24
N ILE A 61 -1.32 -15.73 -7.96
CA ILE A 61 -2.00 -14.75 -7.10
C ILE A 61 -1.77 -13.33 -7.64
N PHE A 62 -0.54 -13.00 -8.05
CA PHE A 62 -0.22 -11.71 -8.65
C PHE A 62 -0.94 -11.49 -9.97
N SER A 63 -1.02 -12.50 -10.83
CA SER A 63 -1.75 -12.42 -12.10
C SER A 63 -3.23 -12.12 -11.89
N MET A 64 -3.88 -12.76 -10.92
CA MET A 64 -5.27 -12.46 -10.58
C MET A 64 -5.45 -11.07 -9.99
N ALA A 65 -4.59 -10.68 -9.05
CA ALA A 65 -4.62 -9.36 -8.42
C ALA A 65 -4.34 -8.23 -9.43
N ALA A 66 -3.63 -8.51 -10.52
CA ALA A 66 -3.36 -7.56 -11.60
C ALA A 66 -4.64 -7.01 -12.26
N ALA A 67 -5.75 -7.75 -12.20
CA ALA A 67 -7.04 -7.28 -12.70
C ALA A 67 -7.65 -6.16 -11.84
N VAL A 68 -7.27 -6.07 -10.56
CA VAL A 68 -7.78 -5.06 -9.62
C VAL A 68 -6.83 -3.85 -9.54
N GLY A 69 -5.53 -4.06 -9.76
CA GLY A 69 -4.53 -3.00 -9.70
C GLY A 69 -3.12 -3.55 -9.81
N LYS A 70 -2.11 -2.79 -9.39
CA LYS A 70 -0.72 -3.26 -9.39
C LYS A 70 -0.44 -4.06 -8.10
N PRO A 71 -0.28 -5.39 -8.16
CA PRO A 71 0.01 -6.18 -6.97
C PRO A 71 1.37 -5.79 -6.38
N LEU A 72 1.42 -5.60 -5.06
CA LEU A 72 2.63 -5.20 -4.34
C LEU A 72 3.20 -6.35 -3.49
N GLN A 73 2.35 -7.04 -2.75
CA GLN A 73 2.78 -8.06 -1.80
C GLN A 73 1.69 -9.12 -1.60
N VAL A 74 2.12 -10.38 -1.40
CA VAL A 74 1.26 -11.44 -0.88
C VAL A 74 1.53 -11.53 0.63
N GLY A 75 0.47 -11.48 1.43
CA GLY A 75 0.57 -11.72 2.87
C GLY A 75 1.05 -13.14 3.14
N LYS A 76 1.91 -13.30 4.15
CA LYS A 76 2.21 -14.62 4.72
C LYS A 76 1.19 -14.85 5.83
N LEU A 77 0.36 -15.89 5.69
CA LEU A 77 -0.45 -16.41 6.79
C LEU A 77 0.47 -17.00 7.87
#